data_AF-A0ABD7BKI3-F1
#
_entry.id   AF-A0ABD7BKI3-F1
#
_cell.length_a   1.000
_cell.length_b   1.000
_cell.length_c   1.000
_cell.angle_alpha   90.00
_cell.angle_beta   90.00
_cell.angle_gamma   90.00
#
_symmetry.space_group_name_H-M   'P 1'
#
loop_
_entity.id
_entity.type
_entity.pdbx_description
1 polymer ?
#
loop_
_entity_poly.entity_id
_entity_poly.type
_entity_poly.pdbx_seq_one_letter_code
_entity_poly.pdbx_strand_id
1 'polypeptide(L)'
;MNLNTASSSATSNFQRELLCWRERECEDYYDCSIKGVGEGAVRVEFDSEWIEFSAPVAYELAFYLAEAVAILEQPSAETTRAVDREHEPFLTRKYRLFMDWHLDATGEIPFDKISPEIMPNREGYTAVSIQTVRPGGVEMEFEGFGYAFSKDDAAWIMEKLLEASGQTLEIYERHCLFETLKRQGHKIRG
;
A
#
# COMPACT_ATOMS: atom_id res chain seq x y z
N MET A 1 -36.91 7.22 28.67
CA MET A 1 -36.61 8.38 27.80
C MET A 1 -35.24 8.12 27.20
N ASN A 2 -35.18 8.08 25.87
CA ASN A 2 -34.02 7.70 25.07
C ASN A 2 -32.93 8.77 25.14
N LEU A 3 -31.67 8.34 25.22
CA LEU A 3 -30.53 9.10 24.73
C LEU A 3 -29.84 8.24 23.67
N ASN A 4 -30.26 8.44 22.42
CA ASN A 4 -29.52 8.01 21.24
C ASN A 4 -28.25 8.87 21.16
N THR A 5 -27.11 8.32 21.57
CA THR A 5 -25.81 8.79 21.09
C THR A 5 -25.53 8.05 19.78
N ALA A 6 -26.09 8.55 18.69
CA ALA A 6 -25.55 8.24 17.37
C ALA A 6 -24.21 8.98 17.28
N SER A 7 -23.10 8.27 17.53
CA SER A 7 -21.79 8.75 17.10
C SER A 7 -21.79 8.71 15.58
N SER A 8 -22.16 9.83 14.93
CA SER A 8 -21.85 9.98 13.52
C SER A 8 -20.33 10.08 13.41
N SER A 9 -19.68 8.96 13.09
CA SER A 9 -18.30 8.95 12.64
C SER A 9 -18.21 9.94 11.49
N ALA A 10 -17.49 11.05 11.68
CA ALA A 10 -17.29 12.02 10.60
C ALA A 10 -16.62 11.28 9.44
N THR A 11 -17.29 11.22 8.30
CA THR A 11 -16.75 10.65 7.07
C THR A 11 -15.56 11.53 6.65
N SER A 12 -14.34 11.03 6.81
CA SER A 12 -13.14 11.69 6.29
C SER A 12 -13.11 11.51 4.78
N ASN A 13 -12.67 12.54 4.05
CA ASN A 13 -12.50 12.49 2.60
C ASN A 13 -11.25 13.29 2.24
N PHE A 14 -10.26 12.60 1.70
CA PHE A 14 -8.99 13.15 1.25
C PHE A 14 -8.89 12.98 -0.25
N GLN A 15 -8.41 14.00 -0.95
CA GLN A 15 -8.20 13.94 -2.39
C GLN A 15 -6.84 14.54 -2.74
N ARG A 16 -6.18 13.94 -3.72
CA ARG A 16 -4.93 14.43 -4.29
C ARG A 16 -4.83 13.94 -5.73
N GLU A 17 -4.37 14.82 -6.61
CA GLU A 17 -3.95 14.45 -7.95
C GLU A 17 -2.55 13.80 -7.87
N LEU A 18 -2.43 12.59 -8.39
CA LEU A 18 -1.20 11.79 -8.32
C LEU A 18 -0.48 11.83 -9.66
N LEU A 19 0.84 11.95 -9.62
CA LEU A 19 1.66 11.90 -10.81
C LEU A 19 1.88 10.44 -11.21
N CYS A 20 1.48 10.07 -12.43
CA CYS A 20 1.73 8.75 -12.96
C CYS A 20 3.23 8.51 -13.14
N TRP A 21 3.69 7.39 -12.60
CA TRP A 21 5.11 7.02 -12.60
C TRP A 21 5.48 6.07 -13.75
N ARG A 22 4.50 5.48 -14.46
CA ARG A 22 4.72 4.47 -15.51
C ARG A 22 4.02 4.86 -16.82
N GLU A 23 4.61 4.42 -17.94
CA GLU A 23 4.34 4.85 -19.33
C GLU A 23 5.03 6.16 -19.72
N ARG A 24 5.34 6.31 -21.01
CA ARG A 24 6.40 7.19 -21.56
C ARG A 24 6.14 8.70 -21.44
N GLU A 25 5.05 9.08 -20.81
CA GLU A 25 4.66 10.47 -20.59
C GLU A 25 4.57 10.66 -19.07
N CYS A 26 5.69 11.02 -18.45
CA CYS A 26 5.83 11.34 -17.02
C CYS A 26 5.05 12.62 -16.61
N GLU A 27 3.88 12.85 -17.22
CA GLU A 27 3.03 14.03 -17.09
C GLU A 27 1.53 13.66 -17.01
N ASP A 28 1.17 12.38 -17.10
CA ASP A 28 -0.21 11.96 -16.87
C ASP A 28 -0.53 12.01 -15.37
N TYR A 29 -1.68 12.58 -15.05
CA TYR A 29 -2.20 12.70 -13.69
C TYR A 29 -3.49 11.92 -13.57
N TYR A 30 -3.72 11.33 -12.40
CA TYR A 30 -5.00 10.73 -12.06
C TYR A 30 -5.45 11.21 -10.69
N ASP A 31 -6.76 11.28 -10.53
CA ASP A 31 -7.36 11.65 -9.25
C ASP A 31 -7.26 10.46 -8.29
N CYS A 32 -6.80 10.70 -7.06
CA CYS A 32 -6.91 9.72 -5.98
C CYS A 32 -7.74 10.30 -4.85
N SER A 33 -8.73 9.53 -4.38
CA SER A 33 -9.46 9.86 -3.16
C SER A 33 -9.47 8.71 -2.17
N ILE A 34 -9.34 9.06 -0.89
CA ILE A 34 -9.36 8.12 0.24
C ILE A 34 -10.42 8.61 1.21
N LYS A 35 -11.41 7.75 1.48
CA LYS A 35 -12.59 8.07 2.27
C LYS A 35 -12.73 7.11 3.44
N GLY A 36 -12.91 7.65 4.64
CA GLY A 36 -13.36 6.86 5.79
C GLY A 36 -14.83 6.51 5.62
N VAL A 37 -15.13 5.23 5.54
CA VAL A 37 -16.47 4.65 5.55
C VAL A 37 -16.72 4.15 6.98
N GLY A 38 -17.97 4.24 7.46
CA GLY A 38 -18.30 3.98 8.87
C GLY A 38 -17.66 2.70 9.44
N GLU A 39 -17.42 2.68 10.75
CA GLU A 39 -16.75 1.56 11.46
C GLU A 39 -15.26 1.37 11.08
N GLY A 40 -14.61 2.41 10.53
CA GLY A 40 -13.18 2.39 10.19
C GLY A 40 -12.85 1.72 8.86
N ALA A 41 -13.88 1.29 8.10
CA ALA A 41 -13.70 0.88 6.72
C ALA A 41 -13.15 2.05 5.89
N VAL A 42 -12.44 1.74 4.81
CA VAL A 42 -11.80 2.73 3.96
C VAL A 42 -12.17 2.44 2.52
N ARG A 43 -12.51 3.48 1.77
CA ARG A 43 -12.60 3.44 0.32
C ARG A 43 -11.42 4.15 -0.30
N VAL A 44 -10.72 3.46 -1.19
CA VAL A 44 -9.73 4.05 -2.09
C VAL A 44 -10.34 4.11 -3.48
N GLU A 45 -10.16 5.24 -4.13
CA GLU A 45 -10.63 5.52 -5.48
C GLU A 45 -9.48 6.13 -6.26
N PHE A 46 -9.23 5.58 -7.44
CA PHE A 46 -8.31 6.11 -8.43
C PHE A 46 -9.11 6.36 -9.72
N ASP A 47 -9.12 7.60 -10.19
CA ASP A 47 -10.02 8.10 -11.23
C ASP A 47 -11.49 7.76 -10.95
N SER A 48 -12.06 6.81 -11.70
CA SER A 48 -13.42 6.30 -11.52
C SER A 48 -13.49 4.95 -10.80
N GLU A 49 -12.35 4.30 -10.61
CA GLU A 49 -12.26 2.95 -10.07
C GLU A 49 -11.98 2.97 -8.58
N TRP A 50 -12.89 2.39 -7.81
CA TRP A 50 -12.80 2.33 -6.36
C TRP A 50 -13.02 0.95 -5.77
N ILE A 51 -12.46 0.77 -4.58
CA ILE A 51 -12.62 -0.40 -3.72
C ILE A 51 -12.75 0.05 -2.26
N GLU A 52 -13.64 -0.61 -1.52
CA GLU A 52 -13.93 -0.40 -0.10
C GLU A 52 -13.56 -1.66 0.68
N PHE A 53 -12.79 -1.50 1.75
CA PHE A 53 -12.30 -2.61 2.56
C PHE A 53 -12.20 -2.21 4.04
N SER A 54 -12.11 -3.22 4.90
CA SER A 54 -12.05 -3.06 6.35
C SER A 54 -10.76 -2.38 6.86
N ALA A 55 -10.80 -1.87 8.09
CA ALA A 55 -9.65 -1.25 8.76
C ALA A 55 -8.38 -2.13 8.79
N PRO A 56 -8.45 -3.46 9.04
CA PRO A 56 -7.27 -4.34 8.96
C PRO A 56 -6.62 -4.37 7.57
N VAL A 57 -7.41 -4.30 6.49
CA VAL A 57 -6.88 -4.25 5.13
C VAL A 57 -6.24 -2.89 4.86
N ALA A 58 -6.88 -1.79 5.29
CA ALA A 58 -6.30 -0.45 5.19
C ALA A 58 -4.93 -0.37 5.87
N TYR A 59 -4.80 -0.93 7.07
CA TYR A 59 -3.54 -1.04 7.78
C TYR A 59 -2.47 -1.79 6.98
N GLU A 60 -2.83 -2.95 6.43
CA GLU A 60 -1.90 -3.79 5.70
C GLU A 60 -1.36 -3.09 4.45
N LEU A 61 -2.24 -2.45 3.67
CA LEU A 61 -1.84 -1.69 2.49
C LEU A 61 -0.95 -0.50 2.87
N ALA A 62 -1.31 0.24 3.93
CA ALA A 62 -0.48 1.32 4.46
C ALA A 62 0.89 0.81 4.91
N PHE A 63 0.96 -0.35 5.57
CA PHE A 63 2.23 -0.95 5.99
C PHE A 63 3.15 -1.24 4.80
N TYR A 64 2.63 -1.83 3.71
CA TYR A 64 3.46 -2.13 2.56
C TYR A 64 3.84 -0.90 1.74
N LEU A 65 3.00 0.12 1.71
CA LEU A 65 3.38 1.43 1.16
C LEU A 65 4.49 2.08 1.99
N ALA A 66 4.39 2.02 3.32
CA ALA A 66 5.44 2.50 4.23
C ALA A 66 6.77 1.79 3.99
N GLU A 67 6.71 0.46 3.81
CA GLU A 67 7.89 -0.34 3.55
C GLU A 67 8.48 -0.04 2.17
N ALA A 68 7.65 0.14 1.15
CA ALA A 68 8.10 0.55 -0.18
C ALA A 68 8.84 1.90 -0.12
N VAL A 69 8.26 2.90 0.55
CA VAL A 69 8.88 4.21 0.77
C VAL A 69 10.21 4.07 1.50
N ALA A 70 10.24 3.30 2.60
CA ALA A 70 11.44 3.11 3.40
C ALA A 70 12.59 2.43 2.63
N ILE A 71 12.28 1.54 1.69
CA ILE A 71 13.26 0.91 0.78
C ILE A 71 13.80 1.93 -0.22
N LEU A 72 12.92 2.75 -0.82
CA LEU A 72 13.29 3.78 -1.80
C LEU A 72 14.14 4.91 -1.21
N GLU A 73 14.10 5.13 0.11
CA GLU A 73 14.89 6.16 0.79
C GLU A 73 16.30 5.72 1.18
N GLN A 74 16.64 4.43 1.05
CA GLN A 74 17.93 3.93 1.48
C GLN A 74 19.05 4.40 0.54
N PRO A 75 20.18 4.88 1.09
CA PRO A 75 21.25 5.48 0.29
C PRO A 75 22.10 4.45 -0.46
N SER A 76 22.07 3.18 -0.03
CA SER A 76 22.84 2.11 -0.66
C SER A 76 22.21 0.75 -0.41
N ALA A 77 22.43 -0.18 -1.33
CA ALA A 77 21.92 -1.53 -1.22
C ALA A 77 22.50 -2.29 -0.01
N GLU A 78 23.77 -2.07 0.35
CA GLU A 78 24.47 -2.76 1.44
C GLU A 78 23.95 -2.39 2.83
N THR A 79 23.36 -1.20 2.95
CA THR A 79 22.84 -0.67 4.22
C THR A 79 21.32 -0.71 4.29
N THR A 80 20.64 -1.11 3.21
CA THR A 80 19.18 -1.22 3.17
C THR A 80 18.66 -2.14 4.26
N ARG A 81 17.78 -1.59 5.09
CA ARG A 81 17.09 -2.33 6.15
C ARG A 81 15.63 -2.54 5.78
N ALA A 82 15.12 -3.71 6.09
CA ALA A 82 13.72 -4.08 5.93
C ALA A 82 13.07 -4.36 7.29
N VAL A 83 11.75 -4.19 7.37
CA VAL A 83 11.00 -4.60 8.57
C VAL A 83 11.16 -6.09 8.84
N ASP A 84 11.35 -6.42 10.11
CA ASP A 84 11.09 -7.74 10.65
C ASP A 84 9.71 -7.79 11.31
N ARG A 85 8.76 -8.31 10.54
CA ARG A 85 7.38 -8.58 10.94
C ARG A 85 7.09 -10.03 10.59
N GLU A 86 6.85 -10.86 11.60
CA GLU A 86 6.59 -12.30 11.44
C GLU A 86 5.20 -12.60 10.87
N HIS A 87 4.21 -11.76 11.20
CA HIS A 87 2.82 -11.99 10.81
C HIS A 87 2.42 -11.12 9.61
N GLU A 88 2.15 -11.78 8.49
CA GLU A 88 1.72 -11.19 7.22
C GLU A 88 0.34 -11.76 6.85
N PRO A 89 -0.77 -11.17 7.36
CA PRO A 89 -2.09 -11.76 7.25
C PRO A 89 -2.65 -11.80 5.82
N PHE A 90 -2.28 -10.85 4.95
CA PHE A 90 -2.85 -10.75 3.61
C PHE A 90 -1.82 -10.81 2.49
N LEU A 91 -0.74 -10.05 2.59
CA LEU A 91 0.27 -9.96 1.52
C LEU A 91 1.56 -10.63 1.97
N THR A 92 2.15 -11.47 1.13
CA THR A 92 3.47 -12.03 1.37
C THR A 92 4.54 -11.12 0.77
N ARG A 93 5.52 -10.69 1.59
CA ARG A 93 6.60 -9.81 1.11
C ARG A 93 7.81 -10.57 0.61
N LYS A 94 8.40 -10.08 -0.47
CA LYS A 94 9.68 -10.54 -1.03
C LYS A 94 10.55 -9.35 -1.34
N TYR A 95 11.83 -9.48 -1.04
CA TYR A 95 12.84 -8.49 -1.44
C TYR A 95 13.71 -9.09 -2.54
N ARG A 96 13.95 -8.32 -3.60
CA ARG A 96 14.83 -8.71 -4.71
C ARG A 96 15.93 -7.67 -4.89
N LEU A 97 17.17 -8.15 -5.01
CA LEU A 97 18.32 -7.30 -5.31
C LEU A 97 18.62 -7.39 -6.82
N PHE A 98 18.57 -6.24 -7.51
CA PHE A 98 19.00 -6.13 -8.92
C PHE A 98 20.17 -5.16 -9.05
N MET A 99 19.86 -3.86 -9.09
CA MET A 99 20.84 -2.77 -8.90
C MET A 99 20.68 -2.24 -7.47
N ASP A 100 19.43 -1.98 -7.10
CA ASP A 100 19.00 -1.68 -5.74
C ASP A 100 18.04 -2.76 -5.24
N TRP A 101 17.63 -2.63 -3.99
CA TRP A 101 16.60 -3.48 -3.40
C TRP A 101 15.22 -3.06 -3.89
N HIS A 102 14.40 -4.07 -4.18
CA HIS A 102 13.02 -3.91 -4.56
C HIS A 102 12.12 -4.71 -3.64
N LEU A 103 11.03 -4.09 -3.18
CA LEU A 103 9.92 -4.74 -2.51
C LEU A 103 8.94 -5.28 -3.55
N ASP A 104 8.45 -6.48 -3.32
CA ASP A 104 7.32 -7.11 -4.00
C ASP A 104 6.43 -7.77 -2.93
N ALA A 105 5.31 -7.13 -2.61
CA ALA A 105 4.31 -7.64 -1.68
C ALA A 105 3.05 -8.03 -2.46
N THR A 106 2.66 -9.29 -2.41
CA THR A 106 1.54 -9.84 -3.20
C THR A 106 0.65 -10.74 -2.36
N GLY A 107 -0.65 -10.72 -2.61
CA GLY A 107 -1.61 -11.57 -1.90
C GLY A 107 -3.06 -11.31 -2.29
N GLU A 108 -3.98 -11.76 -1.46
CA GLU A 108 -5.42 -11.52 -1.63
C GLU A 108 -5.95 -10.78 -0.40
N ILE A 109 -6.77 -9.76 -0.64
CA ILE A 109 -7.44 -9.00 0.42
C ILE A 109 -8.95 -9.16 0.33
N PRO A 110 -9.66 -9.22 1.47
CA PRO A 110 -11.11 -9.12 1.47
C PRO A 110 -11.55 -7.68 1.18
N PHE A 111 -12.66 -7.53 0.45
CA PHE A 111 -13.31 -6.24 0.18
C PHE A 111 -14.81 -6.28 0.46
N ASP A 112 -15.35 -5.14 0.85
CA ASP A 112 -16.76 -4.95 1.24
C ASP A 112 -17.62 -4.44 0.08
N LYS A 113 -17.04 -3.58 -0.76
CA LYS A 113 -17.64 -3.03 -1.99
C LYS A 113 -16.56 -2.73 -3.02
N ILE A 114 -16.88 -2.86 -4.30
CA ILE A 114 -15.99 -2.49 -5.41
C ILE A 114 -16.82 -1.90 -6.54
N SER A 115 -16.18 -1.16 -7.43
CA SER A 115 -16.84 -0.60 -8.61
C SER A 115 -17.48 -1.71 -9.45
N PRO A 116 -18.76 -1.55 -9.85
CA PRO A 116 -19.45 -2.56 -10.65
C PRO A 116 -18.80 -2.85 -12.01
N GLU A 117 -17.99 -1.90 -12.49
CA GLU A 117 -17.23 -1.98 -13.74
C GLU A 117 -16.07 -2.98 -13.64
N ILE A 118 -15.52 -3.19 -12.44
CA ILE A 118 -14.45 -4.16 -12.16
C ILE A 118 -15.03 -5.53 -11.86
N MET A 119 -15.94 -5.61 -10.88
CA MET A 119 -16.58 -6.87 -10.48
C MET A 119 -18.07 -6.68 -10.19
N PRO A 120 -18.94 -7.62 -10.62
CA PRO A 120 -20.38 -7.53 -10.39
C PRO A 120 -20.77 -7.85 -8.93
N ASN A 121 -19.89 -8.50 -8.17
CA ASN A 121 -20.15 -8.92 -6.80
C ASN A 121 -19.85 -7.77 -5.84
N ARG A 122 -20.68 -7.65 -4.78
CA ARG A 122 -20.52 -6.56 -3.81
C ARG A 122 -19.42 -6.85 -2.79
N GLU A 123 -19.21 -8.08 -2.37
CA GLU A 123 -18.17 -8.46 -1.40
C GLU A 123 -17.38 -9.67 -1.93
N GLY A 124 -16.13 -9.81 -1.51
CA GLY A 124 -15.28 -10.90 -1.98
C GLY A 124 -13.81 -10.74 -1.61
N TYR A 125 -12.95 -11.38 -2.41
CA TYR A 125 -11.50 -11.25 -2.35
C TYR A 125 -11.00 -10.73 -3.68
N THR A 126 -9.94 -9.92 -3.65
CA THR A 126 -9.25 -9.46 -4.86
C THR A 126 -7.76 -9.63 -4.67
N ALA A 127 -7.06 -9.99 -5.76
CA ALA A 127 -5.61 -9.99 -5.78
C ALA A 127 -5.08 -8.56 -5.64
N VAL A 128 -4.06 -8.38 -4.82
CA VAL A 128 -3.35 -7.10 -4.65
C VAL A 128 -1.85 -7.31 -4.77
N SER A 129 -1.17 -6.34 -5.39
CA SER A 129 0.27 -6.19 -5.28
C SER A 129 0.68 -4.75 -4.92
N ILE A 130 1.73 -4.62 -4.11
CA ILE A 130 2.44 -3.36 -3.84
C ILE A 130 3.92 -3.61 -4.11
N GLN A 131 4.49 -2.88 -5.06
CA GLN A 131 5.85 -3.13 -5.54
C GLN A 131 6.61 -1.82 -5.75
N THR A 132 7.90 -1.81 -5.43
CA THR A 132 8.77 -0.69 -5.84
C THR A 132 9.12 -0.82 -7.32
N VAL A 133 8.97 0.25 -8.09
CA VAL A 133 9.24 0.29 -9.54
C VAL A 133 10.36 1.27 -9.89
N ARG A 134 11.13 0.97 -10.94
CA ARG A 134 12.20 1.87 -11.42
C ARG A 134 11.62 3.06 -12.20
N PRO A 135 12.21 4.26 -12.09
CA PRO A 135 13.47 4.57 -11.40
C PRO A 135 13.37 4.84 -9.89
N GLY A 136 12.19 4.78 -9.25
CA GLY A 136 12.08 5.00 -7.80
C GLY A 136 10.66 5.28 -7.28
N GLY A 137 9.64 4.72 -7.94
CA GLY A 137 8.23 4.90 -7.58
C GLY A 137 7.65 3.64 -6.96
N VAL A 138 6.34 3.65 -6.74
CA VAL A 138 5.59 2.52 -6.21
C VAL A 138 4.44 2.21 -7.15
N GLU A 139 4.21 0.94 -7.41
CA GLU A 139 3.05 0.44 -8.12
C GLU A 139 2.15 -0.31 -7.14
N MET A 140 0.87 0.04 -7.16
CA MET A 140 -0.19 -0.63 -6.42
C MET A 140 -1.22 -1.14 -7.43
N GLU A 141 -1.40 -2.45 -7.44
CA GLU A 141 -2.29 -3.13 -8.38
C GLU A 141 -3.36 -3.88 -7.59
N PHE A 142 -4.61 -3.75 -8.04
CA PHE A 142 -5.74 -4.60 -7.68
C PHE A 142 -6.11 -5.42 -8.92
N GLU A 143 -6.85 -6.51 -8.74
CA GLU A 143 -7.35 -7.28 -9.89
C GLU A 143 -8.25 -6.41 -10.77
N GLY A 144 -7.75 -6.05 -11.96
CA GLY A 144 -8.47 -5.27 -12.97
C GLY A 144 -7.99 -3.82 -13.13
N PHE A 145 -7.27 -3.26 -12.16
CA PHE A 145 -6.76 -1.89 -12.22
C PHE A 145 -5.48 -1.71 -11.40
N GLY A 146 -4.55 -0.91 -11.89
CA GLY A 146 -3.28 -0.67 -11.22
C GLY A 146 -2.72 0.70 -11.52
N TYR A 147 -2.07 1.27 -10.51
CA TYR A 147 -1.60 2.65 -10.54
C TYR A 147 -0.17 2.71 -10.04
N ALA A 148 0.68 3.41 -10.80
CA ALA A 148 2.05 3.68 -10.41
C ALA A 148 2.20 5.17 -10.07
N PHE A 149 2.77 5.46 -8.91
CA PHE A 149 2.90 6.81 -8.37
C PHE A 149 4.28 7.04 -7.75
N SER A 150 4.59 8.32 -7.50
CA SER A 150 5.84 8.71 -6.87
C SER A 150 5.93 8.19 -5.43
N LYS A 151 7.15 8.18 -4.88
CA LYS A 151 7.39 7.87 -3.46
C LYS A 151 6.60 8.81 -2.53
N ASP A 152 6.50 10.10 -2.88
CA ASP A 152 5.83 11.10 -2.05
C ASP A 152 4.30 10.95 -2.08
N ASP A 153 3.77 10.48 -3.21
CA ASP A 153 2.37 10.10 -3.34
C ASP A 153 2.08 8.79 -2.58
N ALA A 154 2.99 7.81 -2.62
CA ALA A 154 2.91 6.59 -1.82
C ALA A 154 2.85 6.89 -0.31
N ALA A 155 3.71 7.80 0.16
CA ALA A 155 3.72 8.26 1.55
C ALA A 155 2.41 8.95 1.93
N TRP A 156 1.83 9.74 1.02
CA TRP A 156 0.53 10.37 1.24
C TRP A 156 -0.61 9.35 1.30
N ILE A 157 -0.67 8.39 0.38
CA ILE A 157 -1.68 7.31 0.39
C ILE A 157 -1.58 6.53 1.71
N MET A 158 -0.37 6.13 2.10
CA MET A 158 -0.12 5.46 3.38
C MET A 158 -0.70 6.26 4.57
N GLU A 159 -0.36 7.55 4.67
CA GLU A 159 -0.84 8.41 5.76
C GLU A 159 -2.37 8.48 5.78
N LYS A 160 -3.01 8.64 4.61
CA LYS A 160 -4.46 8.81 4.51
C LYS A 160 -5.25 7.53 4.67
N LEU A 161 -4.67 6.37 4.34
CA LEU A 161 -5.23 5.08 4.72
C LEU A 161 -5.34 4.94 6.24
N LEU A 162 -4.26 5.27 6.96
CA LEU A 162 -4.21 5.22 8.42
C LEU A 162 -5.14 6.26 9.07
N GLU A 163 -5.16 7.49 8.54
CA GLU A 163 -6.05 8.54 9.02
C GLU A 163 -7.53 8.18 8.81
N ALA A 164 -7.88 7.63 7.64
CA ALA A 164 -9.24 7.22 7.32
C ALA A 164 -9.73 6.03 8.15
N SER A 165 -8.84 5.07 8.47
CA SER A 165 -9.16 3.91 9.31
C SER A 165 -9.07 4.20 10.81
N GLY A 166 -8.58 5.39 11.21
CA GLY A 166 -8.39 5.76 12.61
C GLY A 166 -7.24 4.98 13.29
N GLN A 167 -6.23 4.60 12.52
CA GLN A 167 -5.10 3.78 12.96
C GLN A 167 -3.78 4.56 12.94
N THR A 168 -2.76 3.98 13.59
CA THR A 168 -1.37 4.44 13.53
C THR A 168 -0.48 3.28 13.15
N LEU A 169 0.56 3.52 12.35
CA LEU A 169 1.51 2.49 11.97
C LEU A 169 2.30 2.01 13.19
N GLU A 170 2.36 0.70 13.40
CA GLU A 170 3.23 0.12 14.43
C GLU A 170 4.71 0.29 14.05
N ILE A 171 5.56 0.40 15.07
CA ILE A 171 7.00 0.47 14.90
C ILE A 171 7.57 -0.95 14.99
N TYR A 172 8.15 -1.41 13.90
CA TYR A 172 8.81 -2.72 13.83
C TYR A 172 10.33 -2.58 13.87
N GLU A 173 11.01 -3.61 14.37
CA GLU A 173 12.45 -3.72 14.22
C GLU A 173 12.82 -3.84 12.72
N ARG A 174 13.99 -3.31 12.34
CA ARG A 174 14.48 -3.40 10.97
C ARG A 174 15.85 -4.07 10.92
N HIS A 175 16.02 -5.04 10.02
CA HIS A 175 17.29 -5.74 9.81
C HIS A 175 17.88 -5.46 8.44
N CYS A 176 19.21 -5.52 8.35
CA CYS A 176 19.92 -5.36 7.09
C CYS A 176 19.63 -6.54 6.16
N LEU A 177 19.08 -6.26 4.96
CA LEU A 177 18.72 -7.28 3.98
C LEU A 177 19.94 -8.07 3.48
N PHE A 178 21.09 -7.42 3.32
CA PHE A 178 22.33 -8.08 2.94
C PHE A 178 22.81 -9.10 3.96
N GLU A 179 22.65 -8.81 5.26
CA GLU A 179 23.01 -9.76 6.32
C GLU A 179 22.07 -10.96 6.31
N THR A 180 20.78 -10.73 6.05
CA THR A 180 19.78 -11.80 5.91
C THR A 180 20.13 -12.73 4.74
N LEU A 181 20.50 -12.20 3.57
CA LEU A 181 20.95 -13.02 2.43
C LEU A 181 22.20 -13.85 2.76
N LYS A 182 23.18 -13.26 3.44
CA LYS A 182 24.41 -13.96 3.85
C LYS A 182 24.09 -15.12 4.80
N ARG A 183 23.19 -14.90 5.77
CA ARG A 183 22.73 -15.94 6.72
C ARG A 183 22.00 -17.08 5.98
N GLN A 184 21.29 -16.77 4.90
CA GLN A 184 20.61 -17.74 4.04
C GLN A 184 21.55 -18.42 3.02
N GLY A 185 22.88 -18.23 3.11
CA GLY A 185 23.85 -18.93 2.27
C GLY A 185 23.93 -18.46 0.81
N HIS A 186 23.31 -17.33 0.47
CA HIS A 186 23.34 -16.78 -0.88
C HIS A 186 24.70 -16.10 -1.14
N LYS A 187 25.40 -16.50 -2.21
CA LYS A 187 26.64 -15.84 -2.63
C LYS A 187 26.30 -14.52 -3.31
N ILE A 188 26.51 -13.42 -2.60
CA ILE A 188 26.49 -12.08 -3.18
C ILE A 188 27.72 -11.94 -4.07
N ARG A 189 27.54 -11.86 -5.38
CA ARG A 189 28.63 -11.54 -6.32
C ARG A 189 28.91 -10.05 -6.19
N GLY A 190 30.10 -9.70 -5.70
CA GLY A 190 30.62 -8.33 -5.69
C GLY A 190 31.14 -7.90 -7.05
#